data_AF-A0A7S1YLN6-F1
#
_entry.id   AF-A0A7S1YLN6-F1
#
_cell.length_a   1.000
_cell.length_b   1.000
_cell.length_c   1.000
_cell.angle_alpha   90.00
_cell.angle_beta   90.00
_cell.angle_gamma   90.00
#
_symmetry.space_group_name_H-M   'P 1'
#
loop_
_entity.id
_entity.type
_entity.pdbx_description
1 polymer ?
#
loop_
_entity_poly.entity_id
_entity_poly.type
_entity_poly.pdbx_seq_one_letter_code
_entity_poly.pdbx_strand_id
1 'polypeptide(L)'
;MASSGAYMSKQSSADGEKESHDTAPCTEDENSTPKSSTSSIGGGAGGAGAFLGGWGFMKNLGKEQVAEKSSSKTKKFKKSSFTPNAVNWREAPPKRRTQIASLKKTALISEDAKCQKRFRWGRDLLGEAFQPYRHMLCGSDDLLPDQDQFHAFAVDAEEADQGREAYVRTLMLQNGELSEREVAAFFEGLALFKVKNRALESQLVCVDAVRRFESEHSTVTTENEWESSIEGDNNVALRQVRRHMPVNIRSLTENQSVLQPSPTGKTLPKRFAKKFKQANVLQLIRMSPDDITKLHPASLENLRVQGLTLTERRALHAHLKVVGPVWKELNQREKDPLSERKYNWFVMMKQQFKEHLDSYTKHVEEYGPPGNHPYATRSNDKQGCPLIGKQCPLKADKLLDYSLDYGYPEGDIYEQVASATETDDTSVVDPKKEEAREKRAAERSEILSRHYQGKALKAALAVCACQEMDDAIDRLAKRQARWVKNQVINQHYDVTGDEWREIEACQAALKDIRQFVCK
;
A
#
# COMPACT_ATOMS: atom_id res chain seq x y z
N MET A 1 24.41 55.79 -7.24
CA MET A 1 25.00 55.41 -5.93
C MET A 1 23.89 55.33 -4.91
N ALA A 2 23.84 54.21 -4.19
CA ALA A 2 22.83 53.74 -3.22
C ALA A 2 22.47 54.80 -2.14
N SER A 3 21.22 54.97 -1.70
CA SER A 3 20.26 54.07 -1.01
C SER A 3 20.62 53.75 0.45
N SER A 4 19.95 54.46 1.36
CA SER A 4 19.63 54.17 2.78
C SER A 4 18.46 55.14 3.10
N GLY A 5 17.29 54.79 3.64
CA GLY A 5 16.93 53.81 4.66
C GLY A 5 16.48 54.59 5.90
N ALA A 6 15.17 54.76 6.13
CA ALA A 6 14.59 55.09 7.45
C ALA A 6 13.06 55.00 7.47
N TYR A 7 12.57 54.18 8.39
CA TYR A 7 11.20 54.03 8.88
C TYR A 7 10.71 55.29 9.60
N MET A 8 9.43 55.66 9.45
CA MET A 8 8.66 56.37 10.49
C MET A 8 7.19 55.95 10.50
N SER A 9 6.73 55.59 11.71
CA SER A 9 5.35 55.37 12.13
C SER A 9 4.45 56.58 11.88
N LYS A 10 3.17 56.31 11.58
CA LYS A 10 2.07 57.24 11.85
C LYS A 10 0.87 56.54 12.46
N GLN A 11 0.40 57.13 13.54
CA GLN A 11 -0.87 56.91 14.22
C GLN A 11 -2.05 57.37 13.35
N SER A 12 -3.22 56.77 13.54
CA SER A 12 -4.50 57.49 13.39
C SER A 12 -5.59 56.86 14.26
N SER A 13 -6.19 57.72 15.08
CA SER A 13 -7.33 57.53 15.97
C SER A 13 -8.68 57.53 15.23
N ALA A 14 -9.71 56.97 15.87
CA ALA A 14 -11.12 57.39 15.93
C ALA A 14 -11.93 56.22 16.55
N ASP A 15 -12.52 56.37 17.75
CA ASP A 15 -13.91 56.84 18.02
C ASP A 15 -14.95 55.95 17.28
N GLY A 16 -15.98 55.37 17.89
CA GLY A 16 -16.61 55.43 19.20
C GLY A 16 -18.04 54.86 19.01
N GLU A 17 -18.65 54.28 20.05
CA GLU A 17 -20.07 54.40 20.44
C GLU A 17 -20.56 53.23 21.28
N LYS A 18 -21.36 53.61 22.29
CA LYS A 18 -21.98 52.80 23.33
C LYS A 18 -23.35 52.33 22.85
N GLU A 19 -23.77 51.15 23.28
CA GLU A 19 -25.18 50.93 23.60
C GLU A 19 -25.33 49.92 24.74
N SER A 20 -26.14 50.33 25.72
CA SER A 20 -26.47 49.67 26.98
C SER A 20 -27.81 48.97 26.85
N HIS A 21 -27.98 47.80 27.46
CA HIS A 21 -29.31 47.35 27.89
C HIS A 21 -29.25 46.47 29.15
N ASP A 22 -30.06 46.86 30.11
CA ASP A 22 -30.34 46.26 31.42
C ASP A 22 -30.94 44.85 31.34
N THR A 23 -30.70 44.02 32.36
CA THR A 23 -31.77 43.34 33.12
C THR A 23 -31.28 42.71 34.43
N ALA A 24 -32.17 42.75 35.42
CA ALA A 24 -31.98 42.55 36.86
C ALA A 24 -32.11 41.07 37.35
N PRO A 25 -31.88 40.80 38.66
CA PRO A 25 -31.85 39.44 39.24
C PRO A 25 -33.07 39.09 40.12
N CYS A 26 -33.37 37.79 40.29
CA CYS A 26 -34.29 37.21 41.30
C CYS A 26 -33.80 35.78 41.66
N THR A 27 -33.28 35.52 42.88
CA THR A 27 -33.91 35.00 44.13
C THR A 27 -34.48 33.56 44.08
N GLU A 28 -33.91 32.70 44.94
CA GLU A 28 -34.45 31.68 45.90
C GLU A 28 -35.94 31.28 45.75
N ASP A 29 -36.44 30.05 45.95
CA ASP A 29 -36.09 29.03 46.95
C ASP A 29 -36.84 27.68 46.70
N GLU A 30 -36.32 26.64 47.38
CA GLU A 30 -36.95 25.44 47.97
C GLU A 30 -37.61 24.23 47.21
N ASN A 31 -37.19 23.05 47.71
CA ASN A 31 -37.93 21.80 48.05
C ASN A 31 -38.34 20.76 46.97
N SER A 32 -37.69 19.59 46.99
CA SER A 32 -38.23 18.36 47.63
C SER A 32 -37.40 17.09 47.33
N THR A 33 -37.19 16.27 48.37
CA THR A 33 -36.59 14.92 48.35
C THR A 33 -37.69 13.84 48.14
N PRO A 34 -37.41 12.55 47.80
CA PRO A 34 -36.96 11.56 48.82
C PRO A 34 -36.02 10.41 48.35
N LYS A 35 -35.08 10.09 49.26
CA LYS A 35 -34.66 8.78 49.83
C LYS A 35 -34.21 7.56 48.97
N SER A 36 -33.14 6.96 49.54
CA SER A 36 -32.69 5.54 49.54
C SER A 36 -31.81 5.10 48.35
N SER A 37 -30.74 4.30 48.48
CA SER A 37 -30.17 3.54 49.60
C SER A 37 -28.69 3.17 49.32
N THR A 38 -27.97 3.02 50.43
CA THR A 38 -26.65 2.43 50.72
C THR A 38 -26.03 1.33 49.83
N SER A 39 -24.72 1.46 49.55
CA SER A 39 -23.60 0.52 49.88
C SER A 39 -22.37 0.90 49.01
N SER A 40 -21.26 1.43 49.52
CA SER A 40 -20.18 0.83 50.34
C SER A 40 -19.59 -0.46 49.75
N ILE A 41 -18.38 -0.33 49.19
CA ILE A 41 -17.22 -1.24 49.03
C ILE A 41 -16.41 -0.55 47.91
N GLY A 42 -15.18 -0.06 48.02
CA GLY A 42 -14.02 -0.50 48.78
C GLY A 42 -12.84 -0.21 47.84
N GLY A 43 -11.87 0.60 48.29
CA GLY A 43 -10.73 1.02 47.48
C GLY A 43 -9.79 -0.13 47.11
N GLY A 44 -9.07 0.04 46.01
CA GLY A 44 -8.02 -0.87 45.58
C GLY A 44 -7.12 -0.17 44.55
N ALA A 45 -5.97 0.28 45.04
CA ALA A 45 -4.94 0.99 44.29
C ALA A 45 -4.09 0.03 43.41
N GLY A 46 -3.52 0.60 42.35
CA GLY A 46 -2.15 0.30 41.93
C GLY A 46 -1.97 -0.76 40.83
N GLY A 47 -1.13 -0.42 39.85
CA GLY A 47 -0.43 -1.44 39.04
C GLY A 47 -0.31 -1.13 37.55
N ALA A 48 0.29 -0.01 37.17
CA ALA A 48 0.84 0.16 35.82
C ALA A 48 2.15 -0.64 35.72
N GLY A 49 2.11 -1.79 35.05
CA GLY A 49 3.28 -2.61 34.74
C GLY A 49 3.59 -2.55 33.24
N ALA A 50 4.60 -1.77 32.88
CA ALA A 50 5.21 -1.78 31.56
C ALA A 50 6.00 -3.07 31.35
N PHE A 51 5.65 -3.86 30.33
CA PHE A 51 6.39 -5.05 29.92
C PHE A 51 7.26 -4.69 28.70
N LEU A 52 8.55 -4.43 28.94
CA LEU A 52 9.61 -4.49 27.95
C LEU A 52 10.31 -5.84 28.12
N GLY A 53 10.14 -6.74 27.15
CA GLY A 53 10.78 -8.06 27.12
C GLY A 53 11.50 -8.27 25.80
N GLY A 54 12.83 -8.14 25.86
CA GLY A 54 13.74 -8.36 24.73
C GLY A 54 13.76 -9.79 24.23
N TRP A 55 13.98 -9.92 22.92
CA TRP A 55 14.24 -11.19 22.25
C TRP A 55 15.74 -11.46 22.23
N GLY A 56 16.19 -12.39 23.08
CA GLY A 56 17.43 -13.12 22.90
C GLY A 56 17.09 -14.58 22.69
N PHE A 57 17.40 -15.15 21.52
CA PHE A 57 17.32 -16.59 21.32
C PHE A 57 18.62 -17.14 20.74
N MET A 58 19.22 -18.04 21.52
CA MET A 58 20.40 -18.83 21.18
C MET A 58 20.06 -19.94 20.19
N LYS A 59 21.07 -20.28 19.39
CA LYS A 59 21.22 -21.49 18.60
C LYS A 59 21.09 -22.75 19.47
N ASN A 60 20.37 -23.75 18.99
CA ASN A 60 20.78 -25.15 19.21
C ASN A 60 20.21 -26.08 18.12
N LEU A 61 21.13 -26.71 17.39
CA LEU A 61 20.87 -27.73 16.38
C LEU A 61 21.01 -29.11 17.04
N GLY A 62 19.89 -29.82 17.18
CA GLY A 62 19.84 -31.23 17.57
C GLY A 62 19.51 -32.09 16.36
N LYS A 63 20.49 -32.92 15.95
CA LYS A 63 20.33 -34.00 14.96
C LYS A 63 19.46 -35.10 15.56
N GLU A 64 18.49 -35.61 14.80
CA GLU A 64 17.95 -36.94 15.07
C GLU A 64 17.70 -37.71 13.77
N GLN A 65 18.31 -38.89 13.73
CA GLN A 65 18.14 -39.90 12.68
C GLN A 65 16.89 -40.72 12.99
N VAL A 66 16.05 -40.95 11.99
CA VAL A 66 15.01 -41.99 12.08
C VAL A 66 15.15 -42.94 10.90
N ALA A 67 15.31 -44.22 11.27
CA ALA A 67 15.46 -45.36 10.40
C ALA A 67 14.12 -45.78 9.78
N GLU A 68 14.11 -45.97 8.46
CA GLU A 68 13.05 -46.66 7.73
C GLU A 68 13.26 -48.17 7.79
N LYS A 69 12.21 -48.94 8.16
CA LYS A 69 11.99 -50.33 7.75
C LYS A 69 10.57 -50.80 8.05
N SER A 70 9.80 -51.09 7.00
CA SER A 70 8.87 -52.23 6.83
C SER A 70 7.91 -51.91 5.66
N SER A 71 7.97 -52.56 4.50
CA SER A 71 7.55 -53.94 4.18
C SER A 71 6.06 -54.21 4.45
N SER A 72 5.23 -54.19 3.40
CA SER A 72 4.42 -55.37 3.03
C SER A 72 3.82 -55.26 1.63
N LYS A 73 3.78 -56.41 0.97
CA LYS A 73 3.28 -56.71 -0.38
C LYS A 73 1.76 -56.91 -0.36
N THR A 74 1.06 -56.54 -1.44
CA THR A 74 -0.07 -57.34 -1.95
C THR A 74 -0.38 -57.13 -3.44
N LYS A 75 -0.15 -58.22 -4.18
CA LYS A 75 -0.86 -58.85 -5.32
C LYS A 75 -1.68 -58.04 -6.35
N LYS A 76 -1.22 -58.27 -7.59
CA LYS A 76 -1.84 -58.26 -8.94
C LYS A 76 -3.35 -58.56 -9.00
N PHE A 77 -4.06 -57.77 -9.82
CA PHE A 77 -5.21 -58.20 -10.63
C PHE A 77 -5.11 -57.57 -12.03
N LYS A 78 -5.47 -58.34 -13.06
CA LYS A 78 -5.29 -58.05 -14.50
C LYS A 78 -6.65 -58.22 -15.20
N LYS A 79 -7.07 -57.23 -16.01
CA LYS A 79 -7.92 -57.28 -17.24
C LYS A 79 -8.44 -55.85 -17.52
N SER A 80 -7.94 -55.14 -18.55
CA SER A 80 -8.47 -55.05 -19.94
C SER A 80 -9.93 -54.59 -19.98
N SER A 81 -10.36 -53.53 -20.67
CA SER A 81 -9.90 -52.94 -21.94
C SER A 81 -10.59 -51.60 -22.23
N PHE A 82 -9.96 -50.80 -23.10
CA PHE A 82 -10.55 -49.87 -24.09
C PHE A 82 -10.90 -48.41 -23.68
N THR A 83 -10.02 -47.47 -24.03
CA THR A 83 -10.34 -46.08 -24.43
C THR A 83 -9.33 -45.58 -25.49
N PRO A 84 -9.67 -44.58 -26.34
CA PRO A 84 -8.91 -44.25 -27.54
C PRO A 84 -7.91 -43.09 -27.35
N ASN A 85 -6.77 -43.22 -28.05
CA ASN A 85 -5.83 -42.19 -28.52
C ASN A 85 -5.69 -40.89 -27.72
N ALA A 86 -4.70 -40.85 -26.83
CA ALA A 86 -4.02 -39.63 -26.42
C ALA A 86 -2.54 -39.71 -26.86
N VAL A 87 -2.11 -38.70 -27.61
CA VAL A 87 -0.76 -38.54 -28.16
C VAL A 87 0.24 -38.39 -27.00
N ASN A 88 1.15 -39.36 -26.87
CA ASN A 88 2.14 -39.45 -25.82
C ASN A 88 3.38 -38.60 -26.16
N TRP A 89 3.39 -37.33 -25.74
CA TRP A 89 4.59 -36.50 -25.73
C TRP A 89 5.37 -36.71 -24.45
N ARG A 90 6.22 -37.76 -24.39
CA ARG A 90 7.37 -37.84 -23.50
C ARG A 90 8.20 -39.08 -23.85
N GLU A 91 9.34 -38.86 -24.50
CA GLU A 91 10.59 -39.58 -24.27
C GLU A 91 11.70 -38.91 -25.10
N ALA A 92 12.14 -37.73 -24.64
CA ALA A 92 13.42 -37.17 -25.07
C ALA A 92 14.53 -37.75 -24.18
N PRO A 93 15.67 -38.20 -24.75
CA PRO A 93 16.68 -38.95 -24.01
C PRO A 93 17.40 -38.10 -22.94
N PRO A 94 17.79 -38.68 -21.78
CA PRO A 94 18.34 -37.96 -20.64
C PRO A 94 19.79 -37.45 -20.82
N LYS A 95 20.33 -37.49 -22.05
CA LYS A 95 21.73 -37.14 -22.33
C LYS A 95 21.96 -35.64 -22.55
N ARG A 96 20.93 -34.83 -22.88
CA ARG A 96 21.08 -33.38 -23.11
C ARG A 96 21.00 -32.52 -21.84
N ARG A 97 20.25 -32.95 -20.81
CA ARG A 97 20.10 -32.18 -19.56
C ARG A 97 21.38 -32.18 -18.71
N THR A 98 22.12 -33.29 -18.69
CA THR A 98 23.40 -33.41 -17.99
C THR A 98 24.53 -32.65 -18.69
N GLN A 99 24.55 -32.61 -20.03
CA GLN A 99 25.52 -31.78 -20.78
C GLN A 99 25.29 -30.28 -20.58
N ILE A 100 24.04 -29.82 -20.53
CA ILE A 100 23.75 -28.39 -20.29
C ILE A 100 24.12 -28.00 -18.85
N ALA A 101 23.89 -28.87 -17.87
CA ALA A 101 24.30 -28.62 -16.48
C ALA A 101 25.82 -28.64 -16.31
N SER A 102 26.55 -29.52 -17.00
CA SER A 102 28.02 -29.54 -16.95
C SER A 102 28.63 -28.33 -17.64
N LEU A 103 28.09 -27.90 -18.79
CA LEU A 103 28.54 -26.71 -19.52
C LEU A 103 28.29 -25.42 -18.72
N LYS A 104 27.14 -25.31 -18.04
CA LYS A 104 26.86 -24.19 -17.12
C LYS A 104 27.82 -24.18 -15.93
N LYS A 105 28.13 -25.35 -15.35
CA LYS A 105 29.07 -25.45 -14.23
C LYS A 105 30.50 -25.10 -14.64
N THR A 106 30.96 -25.53 -15.82
CA THR A 106 32.29 -25.13 -16.35
C THR A 106 32.37 -23.67 -16.75
N ALA A 107 31.26 -23.08 -17.24
CA ALA A 107 31.20 -21.64 -17.54
C ALA A 107 31.26 -20.79 -16.27
N LEU A 108 30.54 -21.17 -15.21
CA LEU A 108 30.59 -20.53 -13.89
C LEU A 108 31.97 -20.62 -13.23
N ILE A 109 32.64 -21.78 -13.32
CA ILE A 109 34.01 -21.95 -12.81
C ILE A 109 35.02 -21.11 -13.60
N SER A 110 34.80 -20.94 -14.91
CA SER A 110 35.63 -20.07 -15.76
C SER A 110 35.45 -18.59 -15.43
N GLU A 111 34.24 -18.15 -15.15
CA GLU A 111 33.95 -16.76 -14.74
C GLU A 111 34.52 -16.45 -13.34
N ASP A 112 34.36 -17.37 -12.38
CA ASP A 112 34.88 -17.19 -11.03
C ASP A 112 36.42 -17.19 -11.00
N ALA A 113 37.07 -18.04 -11.82
CA ALA A 113 38.51 -18.01 -12.00
C ALA A 113 39.00 -16.70 -12.65
N LYS A 114 38.25 -16.14 -13.61
CA LYS A 114 38.56 -14.82 -14.21
C LYS A 114 38.34 -13.70 -13.20
N CYS A 115 37.31 -13.79 -12.37
CA CYS A 115 37.02 -12.84 -11.30
C CYS A 115 38.12 -12.85 -10.24
N GLN A 116 38.53 -14.02 -9.76
CA GLN A 116 39.64 -14.16 -8.81
C GLN A 116 40.98 -13.69 -9.39
N LYS A 117 41.24 -13.90 -10.68
CA LYS A 117 42.47 -13.43 -11.35
C LYS A 117 42.48 -11.90 -11.50
N ARG A 118 41.32 -11.29 -11.81
CA ARG A 118 41.14 -9.82 -11.82
C ARG A 118 41.21 -9.23 -10.41
N PHE A 119 40.69 -9.93 -9.40
CA PHE A 119 40.75 -9.49 -8.01
C PHE A 119 42.18 -9.55 -7.46
N ARG A 120 42.94 -10.61 -7.77
CA ARG A 120 44.37 -10.68 -7.42
C ARG A 120 45.18 -9.61 -8.12
N TRP A 121 45.02 -9.47 -9.44
CA TRP A 121 45.68 -8.39 -10.19
C TRP A 121 45.32 -7.00 -9.66
N GLY A 122 44.05 -6.76 -9.35
CA GLY A 122 43.59 -5.49 -8.75
C GLY A 122 44.14 -5.26 -7.35
N ARG A 123 44.23 -6.30 -6.51
CA ARG A 123 44.81 -6.23 -5.17
C ARG A 123 46.33 -6.00 -5.21
N ASP A 124 47.02 -6.64 -6.14
CA ASP A 124 48.48 -6.52 -6.26
C ASP A 124 48.85 -5.15 -6.88
N LEU A 125 48.05 -4.66 -7.85
CA LEU A 125 48.16 -3.30 -8.40
C LEU A 125 47.85 -2.22 -7.36
N LEU A 126 46.83 -2.43 -6.52
CA LEU A 126 46.52 -1.52 -5.41
C LEU A 126 47.57 -1.61 -4.29
N GLY A 127 48.14 -2.79 -4.03
CA GLY A 127 49.18 -2.99 -3.04
C GLY A 127 50.49 -2.30 -3.42
N GLU A 128 50.88 -2.35 -4.68
CA GLU A 128 52.08 -1.68 -5.21
C GLU A 128 51.86 -0.17 -5.39
N ALA A 129 50.70 0.26 -5.88
CA ALA A 129 50.42 1.69 -6.10
C ALA A 129 50.15 2.48 -4.82
N PHE A 130 49.63 1.84 -3.76
CA PHE A 130 49.28 2.51 -2.49
C PHE A 130 50.22 2.18 -1.33
N GLN A 131 51.31 1.46 -1.56
CA GLN A 131 52.31 1.19 -0.52
C GLN A 131 52.85 2.47 0.18
N PRO A 132 53.09 3.60 -0.54
CA PRO A 132 53.51 4.84 0.09
C PRO A 132 52.43 5.51 0.95
N TYR A 133 51.14 5.33 0.61
CA TYR A 133 50.01 5.92 1.35
C TYR A 133 49.69 5.19 2.66
N ARG A 134 50.04 3.91 2.77
CA ARG A 134 49.87 3.13 4.01
C ARG A 134 50.74 3.65 5.16
N HIS A 135 51.84 4.34 4.86
CA HIS A 135 52.65 5.05 5.85
C HIS A 135 52.09 6.42 6.24
N MET A 136 51.20 6.99 5.43
CA MET A 136 50.62 8.32 5.61
C MET A 136 49.31 8.28 6.42
N LEU A 137 48.56 7.17 6.34
CA LEU A 137 47.25 6.99 6.97
C LEU A 137 47.29 6.43 8.41
N CYS A 138 48.45 6.39 9.07
CA CYS A 138 48.54 6.05 10.50
C CYS A 138 48.13 7.20 11.45
N GLY A 139 47.41 8.21 10.96
CA GLY A 139 46.80 9.27 11.79
C GLY A 139 45.49 8.80 12.41
N SER A 140 45.26 9.10 13.68
CA SER A 140 44.10 8.68 14.48
C SER A 140 42.76 9.17 13.92
N ASP A 141 41.73 8.30 13.99
CA ASP A 141 40.38 8.43 13.42
C ASP A 141 39.51 9.60 13.96
N ASP A 142 39.97 10.35 14.95
CA ASP A 142 39.15 11.35 15.68
C ASP A 142 38.94 12.70 14.94
N LEU A 143 39.28 12.79 13.65
CA LEU A 143 39.24 14.04 12.87
C LEU A 143 38.43 13.97 11.56
N LEU A 144 37.64 12.92 11.34
CA LEU A 144 36.84 12.82 10.12
C LEU A 144 35.54 13.64 10.23
N PRO A 145 35.25 14.51 9.25
CA PRO A 145 34.03 15.31 9.23
C PRO A 145 32.77 14.47 8.97
N ASP A 146 31.64 14.95 9.49
CA ASP A 146 30.29 14.38 9.32
C ASP A 146 29.86 14.36 7.83
N GLN A 147 28.98 13.42 7.48
CA GLN A 147 28.45 13.14 6.15
C GLN A 147 27.83 14.38 5.47
N ASP A 148 27.19 15.27 6.24
CA ASP A 148 26.62 16.52 5.72
C ASP A 148 27.70 17.57 5.41
N GLN A 149 28.81 17.57 6.16
CA GLN A 149 29.97 18.42 5.86
C GLN A 149 30.70 17.88 4.62
N PHE A 150 30.76 16.57 4.45
CA PHE A 150 31.34 15.92 3.27
C PHE A 150 30.62 16.31 1.97
N HIS A 151 29.29 16.39 2.00
CA HIS A 151 28.49 16.82 0.84
C HIS A 151 28.65 18.31 0.52
N ALA A 152 28.78 19.18 1.52
CA ALA A 152 29.07 20.60 1.30
C ALA A 152 30.47 20.83 0.70
N PHE A 153 31.48 20.05 1.13
CA PHE A 153 32.82 20.11 0.55
C PHE A 153 32.88 19.59 -0.89
N ALA A 154 32.02 18.64 -1.28
CA ALA A 154 32.05 18.03 -2.61
C ALA A 154 31.62 18.99 -3.74
N VAL A 155 30.73 19.95 -3.45
CA VAL A 155 30.22 20.91 -4.45
C VAL A 155 31.23 22.03 -4.73
N ASP A 156 31.98 22.46 -3.72
CA ASP A 156 33.05 23.47 -3.87
C ASP A 156 34.41 22.86 -4.28
N ALA A 157 34.55 21.54 -4.26
CA ALA A 157 35.82 20.85 -4.52
C ALA A 157 36.19 20.77 -6.01
N GLU A 158 35.25 20.64 -6.95
CA GLU A 158 35.62 20.43 -8.37
C GLU A 158 36.31 21.66 -9.01
N GLU A 159 35.92 22.88 -8.62
CA GLU A 159 36.55 24.12 -9.09
C GLU A 159 37.80 24.48 -8.27
N ALA A 160 37.82 24.13 -6.97
CA ALA A 160 38.97 24.34 -6.09
C ALA A 160 40.08 23.27 -6.24
N ASP A 161 39.79 22.11 -6.84
CA ASP A 161 40.77 21.04 -7.08
C ASP A 161 41.76 21.45 -8.15
N GLN A 162 41.35 22.13 -9.22
CA GLN A 162 42.27 22.52 -10.30
C GLN A 162 43.34 23.51 -9.80
N GLY A 163 42.94 24.46 -8.95
CA GLY A 163 43.86 25.41 -8.32
C GLY A 163 44.79 24.75 -7.29
N ARG A 164 44.27 23.81 -6.49
CA ARG A 164 45.06 23.07 -5.49
C ARG A 164 45.99 22.06 -6.13
N GLU A 165 45.56 21.33 -7.16
CA GLU A 165 46.40 20.40 -7.92
C GLU A 165 47.55 21.15 -8.61
N ALA A 166 47.29 22.31 -9.22
CA ALA A 166 48.34 23.14 -9.81
C ALA A 166 49.34 23.66 -8.76
N TYR A 167 48.86 24.06 -7.59
CA TYR A 167 49.72 24.49 -6.47
C TYR A 167 50.59 23.35 -5.95
N VAL A 168 50.00 22.17 -5.69
CA VAL A 168 50.72 20.97 -5.23
C VAL A 168 51.74 20.51 -6.29
N ARG A 169 51.37 20.54 -7.57
CA ARG A 169 52.28 20.25 -8.68
C ARG A 169 53.49 21.18 -8.67
N THR A 170 53.27 22.47 -8.43
CA THR A 170 54.35 23.47 -8.34
C THR A 170 55.27 23.19 -7.16
N LEU A 171 54.72 22.85 -5.99
CA LEU A 171 55.51 22.49 -4.80
C LEU A 171 56.35 21.22 -5.01
N MET A 172 55.79 20.19 -5.65
CA MET A 172 56.51 18.94 -5.94
C MET A 172 57.69 19.17 -6.90
N LEU A 173 57.52 20.06 -7.88
CA LEU A 173 58.60 20.45 -8.80
C LEU A 173 59.66 21.33 -8.11
N GLN A 174 59.26 22.22 -7.20
CA GLN A 174 60.19 23.09 -6.46
C GLN A 174 61.11 22.34 -5.50
N ASN A 175 60.69 21.18 -4.97
CA ASN A 175 61.53 20.34 -4.11
C ASN A 175 62.72 19.70 -4.85
N GLY A 176 62.71 19.65 -6.20
CA GLY A 176 63.83 19.18 -7.02
C GLY A 176 64.13 17.67 -6.97
N GLU A 177 63.46 16.92 -6.10
CA GLU A 177 63.65 15.47 -5.95
C GLU A 177 62.93 14.64 -7.02
N LEU A 178 61.87 15.18 -7.63
CA LEU A 178 61.04 14.50 -8.63
C LEU A 178 61.14 15.19 -9.98
N SER A 179 61.26 14.41 -11.04
CA SER A 179 61.19 14.90 -12.40
C SER A 179 59.76 15.32 -12.78
N GLU A 180 59.63 16.24 -13.73
CA GLU A 180 58.32 16.67 -14.24
C GLU A 180 57.47 15.49 -14.76
N ARG A 181 58.13 14.47 -15.32
CA ARG A 181 57.49 13.25 -15.79
C ARG A 181 56.90 12.42 -14.65
N GLU A 182 57.57 12.32 -13.51
CA GLU A 182 57.07 11.59 -12.34
C GLU A 182 55.90 12.33 -11.69
N VAL A 183 55.99 13.66 -11.60
CA VAL A 183 54.88 14.50 -11.10
C VAL A 183 53.66 14.39 -12.03
N ALA A 184 53.84 14.44 -13.35
CA ALA A 184 52.74 14.25 -14.31
C ALA A 184 52.09 12.86 -14.18
N ALA A 185 52.90 11.79 -14.10
CA ALA A 185 52.40 10.43 -13.93
C ALA A 185 51.62 10.25 -12.61
N PHE A 186 52.01 10.95 -11.53
CA PHE A 186 51.28 10.95 -10.27
C PHE A 186 49.86 11.53 -10.43
N PHE A 187 49.72 12.71 -11.04
CA PHE A 187 48.41 13.34 -11.23
C PHE A 187 47.54 12.58 -12.24
N GLU A 188 48.13 11.98 -13.28
CA GLU A 188 47.42 11.06 -14.18
C GLU A 188 46.90 9.83 -13.40
N GLY A 189 47.73 9.25 -12.52
CA GLY A 189 47.32 8.17 -11.62
C GLY A 189 46.19 8.57 -10.67
N LEU A 190 46.25 9.78 -10.12
CA LEU A 190 45.20 10.33 -9.25
C LEU A 190 43.89 10.54 -10.02
N ALA A 191 43.95 11.06 -11.24
CA ALA A 191 42.79 11.22 -12.10
C ALA A 191 42.15 9.87 -12.44
N LEU A 192 42.95 8.86 -12.80
CA LEU A 192 42.47 7.49 -13.02
C LEU A 192 41.85 6.88 -11.75
N PHE A 193 42.42 7.13 -10.58
CA PHE A 193 41.86 6.71 -9.30
C PHE A 193 40.51 7.37 -9.02
N LYS A 194 40.38 8.68 -9.23
CA LYS A 194 39.11 9.43 -9.10
C LYS A 194 38.03 8.82 -10.02
N VAL A 195 38.37 8.55 -11.29
CA VAL A 195 37.45 7.90 -12.25
C VAL A 195 37.04 6.51 -11.77
N LYS A 196 37.99 5.71 -11.27
CA LYS A 196 37.70 4.37 -10.75
C LYS A 196 36.81 4.42 -9.50
N ASN A 197 37.02 5.37 -8.59
CA ASN A 197 36.17 5.53 -7.41
C ASN A 197 34.75 5.94 -7.80
N ARG A 198 34.57 6.90 -8.71
CA ARG A 198 33.24 7.26 -9.25
C ARG A 198 32.56 6.05 -9.91
N ALA A 199 33.31 5.23 -10.64
CA ALA A 199 32.78 4.01 -11.24
C ALA A 199 32.37 2.97 -10.17
N LEU A 200 33.14 2.81 -9.09
CA LEU A 200 32.79 1.93 -7.97
C LEU A 200 31.58 2.44 -7.18
N GLU A 201 31.49 3.73 -6.92
CA GLU A 201 30.31 4.36 -6.30
C GLU A 201 29.05 4.14 -7.13
N SER A 202 29.13 4.34 -8.45
CA SER A 202 28.05 4.04 -9.38
C SER A 202 27.65 2.55 -9.33
N GLN A 203 28.61 1.63 -9.28
CA GLN A 203 28.33 0.20 -9.11
C GLN A 203 27.66 -0.13 -7.78
N LEU A 204 28.08 0.50 -6.67
CA LEU A 204 27.43 0.32 -5.36
C LEU A 204 25.98 0.78 -5.38
N VAL A 205 25.69 1.94 -5.98
CA VAL A 205 24.32 2.43 -6.16
C VAL A 205 23.48 1.45 -6.97
N CYS A 206 24.04 0.86 -8.05
CA CYS A 206 23.35 -0.18 -8.83
C CYS A 206 23.08 -1.46 -8.02
N VAL A 207 24.05 -1.93 -7.24
CA VAL A 207 23.89 -3.13 -6.39
C VAL A 207 22.82 -2.90 -5.31
N ASP A 208 22.79 -1.73 -4.70
CA ASP A 208 21.76 -1.36 -3.72
C ASP A 208 20.37 -1.30 -4.35
N ALA A 209 20.25 -0.77 -5.56
CA ALA A 209 18.99 -0.75 -6.31
C ALA A 209 18.51 -2.17 -6.63
N VAL A 210 19.41 -3.07 -7.08
CA VAL A 210 19.08 -4.48 -7.33
C VAL A 210 18.64 -5.19 -6.05
N ARG A 211 19.36 -4.98 -4.93
CA ARG A 211 19.00 -5.58 -3.64
C ARG A 211 17.63 -5.13 -3.15
N ARG A 212 17.28 -3.84 -3.31
CA ARG A 212 15.94 -3.33 -2.99
C ARG A 212 14.89 -3.99 -3.88
N PHE A 213 15.13 -4.05 -5.19
CA PHE A 213 14.24 -4.70 -6.13
C PHE A 213 14.01 -6.19 -5.80
N GLU A 214 15.06 -6.95 -5.49
CA GLU A 214 14.94 -8.36 -5.09
C GLU A 214 14.14 -8.53 -3.80
N SER A 215 14.34 -7.64 -2.81
CA SER A 215 13.59 -7.67 -1.55
C SER A 215 12.11 -7.35 -1.75
N GLU A 216 11.79 -6.36 -2.58
CA GLU A 216 10.41 -5.98 -2.91
C GLU A 216 9.73 -7.10 -3.71
N HIS A 217 10.42 -7.66 -4.71
CA HIS A 217 9.87 -8.74 -5.52
C HIS A 217 9.65 -10.02 -4.70
N SER A 218 10.56 -10.36 -3.79
CA SER A 218 10.42 -11.50 -2.88
C SER A 218 9.21 -11.33 -1.94
N THR A 219 8.99 -10.14 -1.39
CA THR A 219 7.81 -9.89 -0.53
C THR A 219 6.51 -9.94 -1.33
N VAL A 220 6.47 -9.40 -2.55
CA VAL A 220 5.26 -9.45 -3.40
C VAL A 220 4.93 -10.87 -3.85
N THR A 221 5.93 -11.66 -4.23
CA THR A 221 5.73 -13.05 -4.69
C THR A 221 5.22 -13.94 -3.56
N THR A 222 5.88 -13.91 -2.40
CA THR A 222 5.45 -14.65 -1.20
C THR A 222 4.05 -14.22 -0.72
N GLU A 223 3.72 -12.93 -0.84
CA GLU A 223 2.38 -12.43 -0.54
C GLU A 223 1.33 -12.96 -1.50
N ASN A 224 1.62 -12.97 -2.81
CA ASN A 224 0.70 -13.47 -3.83
C ASN A 224 0.49 -14.98 -3.73
N GLU A 225 1.53 -15.74 -3.40
CA GLU A 225 1.44 -17.18 -3.13
C GLU A 225 0.57 -17.44 -1.89
N TRP A 226 0.78 -16.67 -0.82
CA TRP A 226 -0.05 -16.75 0.38
C TRP A 226 -1.52 -16.44 0.05
N GLU A 227 -1.80 -15.33 -0.64
CA GLU A 227 -3.15 -14.96 -1.10
C GLU A 227 -3.82 -16.05 -1.91
N SER A 228 -3.09 -16.64 -2.87
CA SER A 228 -3.60 -17.71 -3.73
C SER A 228 -3.92 -18.99 -2.94
N SER A 229 -3.08 -19.31 -1.94
CA SER A 229 -3.27 -20.52 -1.12
C SER A 229 -4.53 -20.48 -0.26
N ILE A 230 -4.99 -19.30 0.15
CA ILE A 230 -6.14 -19.12 1.05
C ILE A 230 -7.42 -18.67 0.33
N GLU A 231 -7.33 -18.29 -0.95
CA GLU A 231 -8.43 -17.68 -1.71
C GLU A 231 -9.68 -18.57 -1.76
N GLY A 232 -9.50 -19.88 -1.93
CA GLY A 232 -10.61 -20.84 -1.95
C GLY A 232 -11.42 -20.84 -0.66
N ASP A 233 -10.74 -20.98 0.49
CA ASP A 233 -11.37 -20.95 1.82
C ASP A 233 -12.03 -19.60 2.11
N ASN A 234 -11.37 -18.51 1.70
CA ASN A 234 -11.86 -17.16 1.88
C ASN A 234 -13.17 -16.93 1.12
N ASN A 235 -13.28 -17.42 -0.11
CA ASN A 235 -14.49 -17.34 -0.93
C ASN A 235 -15.62 -18.23 -0.39
N VAL A 236 -15.30 -19.39 0.19
CA VAL A 236 -16.30 -20.23 0.89
C VAL A 236 -16.85 -19.50 2.12
N ALA A 237 -15.97 -18.94 2.95
CA ALA A 237 -16.36 -18.17 4.12
C ALA A 237 -17.21 -16.94 3.75
N LEU A 238 -16.84 -16.22 2.69
CA LEU A 238 -17.61 -15.08 2.18
C LEU A 238 -19.05 -15.47 1.81
N ARG A 239 -19.22 -16.56 1.05
CA ARG A 239 -20.55 -17.07 0.69
C ARG A 239 -21.36 -17.49 1.91
N GLN A 240 -20.73 -18.21 2.84
CA GLN A 240 -21.37 -18.65 4.09
C GLN A 240 -21.88 -17.46 4.92
N VAL A 241 -21.07 -16.43 5.11
CA VAL A 241 -21.48 -15.22 5.84
C VAL A 241 -22.60 -14.49 5.11
N ARG A 242 -22.52 -14.36 3.77
CA ARG A 242 -23.57 -13.72 2.97
C ARG A 242 -24.90 -14.48 3.07
N ARG A 243 -24.92 -15.82 3.00
CA ARG A 243 -26.15 -16.64 3.19
C ARG A 243 -26.90 -16.38 4.49
N HIS A 244 -26.22 -15.84 5.50
CA HIS A 244 -26.78 -15.53 6.81
C HIS A 244 -27.15 -14.05 6.98
N MET A 245 -26.71 -13.18 6.08
CA MET A 245 -26.77 -11.73 6.26
C MET A 245 -27.78 -11.11 5.29
N PRO A 246 -28.85 -10.46 5.78
CA PRO A 246 -29.74 -9.64 4.94
C PRO A 246 -28.96 -8.59 4.15
N VAL A 247 -29.42 -8.27 2.94
CA VAL A 247 -28.75 -7.26 2.09
C VAL A 247 -28.80 -5.89 2.76
N ASN A 248 -29.95 -5.50 3.29
CA ASN A 248 -30.19 -4.24 3.99
C ASN A 248 -29.86 -4.31 5.49
N ILE A 249 -28.85 -5.10 5.88
CA ILE A 249 -28.51 -5.32 7.29
C ILE A 249 -28.16 -4.01 8.01
N ARG A 250 -27.69 -2.96 7.32
CA ARG A 250 -27.35 -1.67 7.94
C ARG A 250 -28.58 -0.93 8.43
N SER A 251 -29.65 -0.89 7.63
CA SER A 251 -30.90 -0.17 7.93
C SER A 251 -31.83 -0.89 8.91
N LEU A 252 -31.74 -2.22 9.03
CA LEU A 252 -32.54 -2.98 9.99
C LEU A 252 -32.11 -2.72 11.44
N THR A 253 -32.98 -2.88 12.43
CA THR A 253 -32.57 -2.98 13.85
C THR A 253 -32.25 -4.43 14.23
N GLU A 254 -31.63 -4.67 15.40
CA GLU A 254 -31.40 -6.04 15.90
C GLU A 254 -32.72 -6.83 15.99
N ASN A 255 -33.76 -6.22 16.56
CA ASN A 255 -35.07 -6.87 16.71
C ASN A 255 -35.75 -7.10 15.36
N GLN A 256 -35.71 -6.14 14.44
CA GLN A 256 -36.27 -6.33 13.10
C GLN A 256 -35.56 -7.46 12.34
N SER A 257 -34.23 -7.58 12.48
CA SER A 257 -33.46 -8.65 11.84
C SER A 257 -33.85 -10.04 12.33
N VAL A 258 -34.34 -10.17 13.57
CA VAL A 258 -34.83 -11.43 14.15
C VAL A 258 -36.27 -11.71 13.72
N LEU A 259 -37.12 -10.68 13.71
CA LEU A 259 -38.55 -10.83 13.43
C LEU A 259 -38.86 -10.99 11.93
N GLN A 260 -38.04 -10.41 11.06
CA GLN A 260 -38.23 -10.50 9.62
C GLN A 260 -37.96 -11.95 9.16
N PRO A 261 -38.92 -12.61 8.48
CA PRO A 261 -38.68 -13.93 7.92
C PRO A 261 -37.63 -13.82 6.82
N SER A 262 -36.63 -14.71 6.87
CA SER A 262 -35.65 -14.86 5.79
C SER A 262 -36.33 -15.40 4.51
N PRO A 263 -35.65 -15.37 3.34
CA PRO A 263 -36.20 -15.93 2.11
C PRO A 263 -36.62 -17.41 2.20
N THR A 264 -36.02 -18.18 3.12
CA THR A 264 -36.43 -19.57 3.42
C THR A 264 -37.65 -19.69 4.35
N GLY A 265 -38.20 -18.58 4.82
CA GLY A 265 -39.27 -18.51 5.83
C GLY A 265 -38.79 -18.70 7.28
N LYS A 266 -37.51 -19.03 7.50
CA LYS A 266 -36.93 -19.15 8.85
C LYS A 266 -36.59 -17.77 9.43
N THR A 267 -36.66 -17.61 10.74
CA THR A 267 -36.20 -16.39 11.42
C THR A 267 -34.70 -16.46 11.72
N LEU A 268 -33.99 -15.34 11.62
CA LEU A 268 -32.57 -15.28 11.93
C LEU A 268 -32.36 -15.38 13.46
N PRO A 269 -31.52 -16.29 13.98
CA PRO A 269 -31.30 -16.41 15.41
C PRO A 269 -30.75 -15.12 16.01
N LYS A 270 -31.22 -14.77 17.22
CA LYS A 270 -30.81 -13.54 17.93
C LYS A 270 -29.30 -13.35 18.03
N ARG A 271 -28.53 -14.44 18.17
CA ARG A 271 -27.06 -14.40 18.20
C ARG A 271 -26.43 -13.82 16.93
N PHE A 272 -26.98 -14.14 15.74
CA PHE A 272 -26.51 -13.62 14.46
C PHE A 272 -26.89 -12.16 14.28
N ALA A 273 -28.16 -11.81 14.54
CA ALA A 273 -28.62 -10.42 14.47
C ALA A 273 -27.79 -9.50 15.39
N LYS A 274 -27.60 -9.90 16.65
CA LYS A 274 -26.76 -9.18 17.62
C LYS A 274 -25.33 -9.05 17.10
N LYS A 275 -24.76 -10.13 16.57
CA LYS A 275 -23.40 -10.12 16.04
C LYS A 275 -23.21 -9.14 14.88
N PHE A 276 -24.07 -9.19 13.87
CA PHE A 276 -23.98 -8.29 12.71
C PHE A 276 -24.19 -6.81 13.08
N LYS A 277 -24.92 -6.54 14.17
CA LYS A 277 -25.07 -5.19 14.70
C LYS A 277 -23.91 -4.72 15.56
N GLN A 278 -23.37 -5.58 16.42
CA GLN A 278 -22.25 -5.23 17.29
C GLN A 278 -20.91 -5.16 16.57
N ALA A 279 -20.66 -6.08 15.62
CA ALA A 279 -19.50 -6.08 14.75
C ALA A 279 -19.87 -5.39 13.43
N ASN A 280 -20.10 -4.08 13.50
CA ASN A 280 -20.53 -3.26 12.35
C ASN A 280 -19.58 -3.35 11.14
N VAL A 281 -18.31 -3.73 11.32
CA VAL A 281 -17.37 -4.01 10.22
C VAL A 281 -17.88 -5.10 9.27
N LEU A 282 -18.66 -6.07 9.77
CA LEU A 282 -19.24 -7.13 8.92
C LEU A 282 -20.30 -6.60 7.96
N GLN A 283 -20.87 -5.43 8.22
CA GLN A 283 -21.83 -4.80 7.32
C GLN A 283 -21.16 -4.36 6.01
N LEU A 284 -19.83 -4.19 5.99
CA LEU A 284 -19.08 -3.92 4.76
C LEU A 284 -19.24 -5.03 3.71
N ILE A 285 -19.48 -6.28 4.13
CA ILE A 285 -19.69 -7.43 3.21
C ILE A 285 -20.94 -7.25 2.34
N ARG A 286 -21.89 -6.41 2.77
CA ARG A 286 -23.11 -6.05 2.04
C ARG A 286 -23.04 -4.65 1.40
N MET A 287 -21.90 -3.99 1.48
CA MET A 287 -21.63 -2.74 0.77
C MET A 287 -20.82 -3.01 -0.49
N SER A 288 -21.10 -2.29 -1.57
CA SER A 288 -20.34 -2.44 -2.80
C SER A 288 -18.88 -2.04 -2.59
N PRO A 289 -17.90 -2.70 -3.22
CA PRO A 289 -16.50 -2.30 -3.16
C PRO A 289 -16.30 -0.82 -3.53
N ASP A 290 -17.02 -0.35 -4.56
CA ASP A 290 -16.97 1.04 -5.00
C ASP A 290 -17.45 2.02 -3.92
N ASP A 291 -18.53 1.72 -3.20
CA ASP A 291 -18.99 2.58 -2.10
C ASP A 291 -18.05 2.52 -0.90
N ILE A 292 -17.42 1.37 -0.64
CA ILE A 292 -16.38 1.26 0.39
C ILE A 292 -15.21 2.17 0.05
N THR A 293 -14.78 2.23 -1.22
CA THR A 293 -13.65 3.09 -1.61
C THR A 293 -13.90 4.57 -1.30
N LYS A 294 -15.16 5.01 -1.42
CA LYS A 294 -15.62 6.38 -1.17
C LYS A 294 -15.80 6.72 0.31
N LEU A 295 -15.85 5.74 1.21
CA LEU A 295 -16.01 5.98 2.64
C LEU A 295 -14.89 6.88 3.19
N HIS A 296 -15.24 7.79 4.09
CA HIS A 296 -14.26 8.60 4.82
C HIS A 296 -13.42 7.70 5.77
N PRO A 297 -12.10 7.93 5.92
CA PRO A 297 -11.26 7.09 6.80
C PRO A 297 -11.78 7.01 8.24
N ALA A 298 -12.30 8.11 8.81
CA ALA A 298 -12.90 8.09 10.15
C ALA A 298 -14.09 7.12 10.27
N SER A 299 -14.85 6.91 9.18
CA SER A 299 -15.95 5.94 9.17
C SER A 299 -15.42 4.50 9.27
N LEU A 300 -14.29 4.20 8.63
CA LEU A 300 -13.64 2.88 8.68
C LEU A 300 -12.99 2.62 10.04
N GLU A 301 -12.28 3.60 10.57
CA GLU A 301 -11.59 3.51 11.86
C GLU A 301 -12.57 3.33 13.04
N ASN A 302 -13.77 3.88 12.93
CA ASN A 302 -14.85 3.70 13.91
C ASN A 302 -15.56 2.33 13.80
N LEU A 303 -15.22 1.50 12.80
CA LEU A 303 -15.76 0.14 12.72
C LEU A 303 -15.10 -0.76 13.76
N ARG A 304 -15.93 -1.51 14.48
CA ARG A 304 -15.49 -2.45 15.51
C ARG A 304 -15.00 -3.74 14.85
N VAL A 305 -13.69 -3.95 14.92
CA VAL A 305 -12.97 -5.11 14.36
C VAL A 305 -12.79 -6.26 15.37
N GLN A 306 -13.11 -6.03 16.64
CA GLN A 306 -12.89 -6.99 17.71
C GLN A 306 -13.97 -8.08 17.77
N GLY A 307 -13.56 -9.26 18.25
CA GLY A 307 -14.46 -10.39 18.51
C GLY A 307 -14.94 -11.13 17.27
N LEU A 308 -14.31 -10.90 16.10
CA LEU A 308 -14.57 -11.64 14.87
C LEU A 308 -14.10 -13.09 14.96
N THR A 309 -14.88 -14.02 14.41
CA THR A 309 -14.43 -15.40 14.18
C THR A 309 -13.44 -15.45 13.02
N LEU A 310 -12.72 -16.57 12.84
CA LEU A 310 -11.80 -16.71 11.70
C LEU A 310 -12.58 -16.71 10.38
N THR A 311 -13.72 -17.40 10.34
CA THR A 311 -14.64 -17.42 9.19
C THR A 311 -15.08 -16.00 8.80
N GLU A 312 -15.42 -15.17 9.78
CA GLU A 312 -15.78 -13.76 9.55
C GLU A 312 -14.62 -12.93 9.02
N ARG A 313 -13.40 -13.12 9.55
CA ARG A 313 -12.19 -12.43 9.07
C ARG A 313 -11.85 -12.83 7.64
N ARG A 314 -11.96 -14.12 7.30
CA ARG A 314 -11.78 -14.64 5.94
C ARG A 314 -12.75 -14.01 4.96
N ALA A 315 -14.04 -13.96 5.32
CA ALA A 315 -15.07 -13.32 4.52
C ALA A 315 -14.79 -11.82 4.30
N LEU A 316 -14.43 -11.10 5.36
CA LEU A 316 -14.14 -9.68 5.29
C LEU A 316 -12.87 -9.40 4.45
N HIS A 317 -11.82 -10.19 4.62
CA HIS A 317 -10.60 -10.08 3.80
C HIS A 317 -10.90 -10.33 2.32
N ALA A 318 -11.65 -11.39 2.00
CA ALA A 318 -12.07 -11.70 0.63
C ALA A 318 -12.76 -10.50 -0.03
N HIS A 319 -13.69 -9.86 0.70
CA HIS A 319 -14.44 -8.70 0.22
C HIS A 319 -13.56 -7.45 0.07
N LEU A 320 -12.65 -7.20 1.01
CA LEU A 320 -11.78 -6.00 1.01
C LEU A 320 -10.53 -6.14 0.11
N LYS A 321 -10.17 -7.34 -0.32
CA LYS A 321 -8.99 -7.61 -1.18
C LYS A 321 -9.00 -6.77 -2.45
N VAL A 322 -10.17 -6.46 -3.01
CA VAL A 322 -10.34 -5.63 -4.20
C VAL A 322 -10.16 -4.13 -3.89
N VAL A 323 -10.55 -3.71 -2.69
CA VAL A 323 -10.56 -2.30 -2.26
C VAL A 323 -9.16 -1.82 -1.84
N GLY A 324 -8.39 -2.68 -1.15
CA GLY A 324 -7.06 -2.34 -0.64
C GLY A 324 -6.09 -1.79 -1.70
N PRO A 325 -5.93 -2.46 -2.87
CA PRO A 325 -5.10 -1.97 -3.97
C PRO A 325 -5.52 -0.59 -4.49
N VAL A 326 -6.83 -0.31 -4.58
CA VAL A 326 -7.34 1.00 -5.02
C VAL A 326 -6.87 2.10 -4.07
N TRP A 327 -6.95 1.88 -2.75
CA TRP A 327 -6.44 2.85 -1.77
C TRP A 327 -4.91 3.00 -1.82
N LYS A 328 -4.18 1.91 -2.08
CA LYS A 328 -2.73 1.94 -2.25
C LYS A 328 -2.34 2.81 -3.46
N GLU A 329 -3.01 2.61 -4.59
CA GLU A 329 -2.75 3.35 -5.82
C GLU A 329 -3.10 4.84 -5.66
N LEU A 330 -4.25 5.16 -5.05
CA LEU A 330 -4.63 6.54 -4.77
C LEU A 330 -3.60 7.23 -3.86
N ASN A 331 -3.15 6.56 -2.80
CA ASN A 331 -2.10 7.06 -1.93
C ASN A 331 -0.78 7.31 -2.70
N GLN A 332 -0.36 6.40 -3.56
CA GLN A 332 0.87 6.54 -4.34
C GLN A 332 0.81 7.68 -5.38
N ARG A 333 -0.34 7.86 -6.03
CA ARG A 333 -0.50 8.86 -7.10
C ARG A 333 -0.70 10.27 -6.55
N GLU A 334 -1.59 10.42 -5.57
CA GLU A 334 -2.04 11.74 -5.10
C GLU A 334 -1.32 12.16 -3.81
N LYS A 335 -0.66 11.23 -3.11
CA LYS A 335 -0.12 11.44 -1.75
C LYS A 335 -1.17 12.02 -0.80
N ASP A 336 -2.43 11.64 -1.00
CA ASP A 336 -3.56 12.07 -0.20
C ASP A 336 -3.51 11.42 1.21
N PRO A 337 -3.41 12.23 2.29
CA PRO A 337 -3.39 11.71 3.66
C PRO A 337 -4.64 10.90 4.02
N LEU A 338 -5.78 11.17 3.39
CA LEU A 338 -7.00 10.40 3.66
C LEU A 338 -6.88 8.98 3.09
N SER A 339 -6.41 8.85 1.85
CA SER A 339 -6.14 7.56 1.20
C SER A 339 -5.07 6.74 1.93
N GLU A 340 -4.03 7.39 2.44
CA GLU A 340 -3.02 6.75 3.30
C GLU A 340 -3.66 6.12 4.55
N ARG A 341 -4.53 6.85 5.27
CA ARG A 341 -5.23 6.32 6.44
C ARG A 341 -6.11 5.12 6.11
N LYS A 342 -6.86 5.17 5.00
CA LYS A 342 -7.68 4.02 4.54
C LYS A 342 -6.81 2.80 4.24
N TYR A 343 -5.69 3.00 3.55
CA TYR A 343 -4.76 1.92 3.23
C TYR A 343 -4.12 1.33 4.49
N ASN A 344 -3.69 2.16 5.45
CA ASN A 344 -3.15 1.71 6.73
C ASN A 344 -4.17 0.91 7.55
N TRP A 345 -5.44 1.33 7.54
CA TRP A 345 -6.53 0.55 8.15
C TRP A 345 -6.70 -0.82 7.48
N PHE A 346 -6.65 -0.89 6.15
CA PHE A 346 -6.68 -2.17 5.41
C PHE A 346 -5.50 -3.07 5.76
N VAL A 347 -4.27 -2.53 5.78
CA VAL A 347 -3.05 -3.27 6.14
C VAL A 347 -3.15 -3.83 7.56
N MET A 348 -3.63 -3.03 8.51
CA MET A 348 -3.88 -3.48 9.89
C MET A 348 -4.88 -4.65 9.91
N MET A 349 -6.00 -4.55 9.18
CA MET A 349 -7.00 -5.63 9.10
C MET A 349 -6.44 -6.92 8.49
N LYS A 350 -5.64 -6.78 7.43
CA LYS A 350 -4.95 -7.89 6.78
C LYS A 350 -3.95 -8.56 7.73
N GLN A 351 -3.17 -7.77 8.47
CA GLN A 351 -2.20 -8.27 9.44
C GLN A 351 -2.89 -9.02 10.60
N GLN A 352 -3.95 -8.46 11.18
CA GLN A 352 -4.74 -9.16 12.20
C GLN A 352 -5.32 -10.48 11.67
N PHE A 353 -5.77 -10.51 10.42
CA PHE A 353 -6.25 -11.74 9.80
C PHE A 353 -5.15 -12.79 9.68
N LYS A 354 -3.95 -12.43 9.19
CA LYS A 354 -2.78 -13.31 9.13
C LYS A 354 -2.45 -13.91 10.49
N GLU A 355 -2.35 -13.08 11.53
CA GLU A 355 -2.03 -13.53 12.89
C GLU A 355 -3.04 -14.54 13.42
N HIS A 356 -4.34 -14.30 13.20
CA HIS A 356 -5.39 -15.24 13.60
C HIS A 356 -5.38 -16.54 12.77
N LEU A 357 -5.08 -16.44 11.47
CA LEU A 357 -4.97 -17.61 10.60
C LEU A 357 -3.76 -18.47 10.97
N ASP A 358 -2.62 -17.85 11.25
CA ASP A 358 -1.40 -18.53 11.67
C ASP A 358 -1.60 -19.21 13.03
N SER A 359 -2.21 -18.51 13.98
CA SER A 359 -2.56 -19.09 15.29
C SER A 359 -3.50 -20.30 15.14
N TYR A 360 -4.50 -20.20 14.27
CA TYR A 360 -5.40 -21.32 13.98
C TYR A 360 -4.67 -22.49 13.31
N THR A 361 -3.80 -22.21 12.33
CA THR A 361 -3.09 -23.22 11.56
C THR A 361 -2.12 -23.99 12.46
N LYS A 362 -1.30 -23.29 13.24
CA LYS A 362 -0.41 -23.92 14.24
C LYS A 362 -1.19 -24.77 15.24
N HIS A 363 -2.33 -24.27 15.72
CA HIS A 363 -3.20 -25.02 16.64
C HIS A 363 -3.76 -26.30 16.01
N VAL A 364 -4.11 -26.26 14.72
CA VAL A 364 -4.56 -27.45 13.97
C VAL A 364 -3.40 -28.43 13.72
N GLU A 365 -2.20 -27.94 13.47
CA GLU A 365 -1.00 -28.79 13.31
C GLU A 365 -0.63 -29.51 14.61
N GLU A 366 -0.67 -28.80 15.74
CA GLU A 366 -0.29 -29.35 17.05
C GLU A 366 -1.33 -30.32 17.63
N TYR A 367 -2.62 -30.02 17.48
CA TYR A 367 -3.69 -30.75 18.16
C TYR A 367 -4.66 -31.44 17.19
N GLY A 368 -4.49 -31.31 15.89
CA GLY A 368 -5.33 -31.95 14.88
C GLY A 368 -6.57 -31.13 14.46
N PRO A 369 -7.25 -31.59 13.38
CA PRO A 369 -8.26 -30.83 12.67
C PRO A 369 -9.59 -30.68 13.44
N PRO A 370 -10.45 -29.70 13.08
CA PRO A 370 -11.68 -29.37 13.79
C PRO A 370 -12.69 -30.51 14.02
N GLY A 371 -12.62 -31.59 13.24
CA GLY A 371 -13.50 -32.76 13.36
C GLY A 371 -12.97 -33.84 14.31
N ASN A 372 -11.66 -33.89 14.55
CA ASN A 372 -11.00 -34.90 15.39
C ASN A 372 -10.10 -34.26 16.45
N HIS A 373 -10.49 -33.07 16.91
CA HIS A 373 -9.68 -32.29 17.85
C HIS A 373 -9.84 -32.83 19.28
N PRO A 374 -8.81 -33.44 19.89
CA PRO A 374 -8.86 -33.94 21.25
C PRO A 374 -8.84 -32.75 22.21
N TYR A 375 -9.86 -32.64 23.05
CA TYR A 375 -9.88 -31.65 24.13
C TYR A 375 -9.36 -32.29 25.41
N ALA A 376 -8.53 -31.57 26.16
CA ALA A 376 -8.14 -32.00 27.49
C ALA A 376 -9.39 -32.21 28.36
N THR A 377 -9.59 -33.42 28.86
CA THR A 377 -10.66 -33.74 29.80
C THR A 377 -10.09 -33.74 31.22
N ARG A 378 -10.95 -33.55 32.23
CA ARG A 378 -10.54 -33.60 33.65
C ARG A 378 -9.81 -34.91 34.02
N SER A 379 -10.09 -36.00 33.32
CA SER A 379 -9.44 -37.29 33.50
C SER A 379 -8.07 -37.40 32.84
N ASN A 380 -7.82 -36.68 31.74
CA ASN A 380 -6.59 -36.74 30.94
C ASN A 380 -6.11 -35.33 30.60
N ASP A 381 -5.72 -34.56 31.61
CA ASP A 381 -5.28 -33.16 31.46
C ASP A 381 -4.04 -33.00 30.56
N LYS A 382 -3.22 -34.05 30.46
CA LYS A 382 -2.02 -34.09 29.61
C LYS A 382 -2.28 -34.49 28.15
N GLN A 383 -3.49 -34.92 27.80
CA GLN A 383 -3.80 -35.44 26.48
C GLN A 383 -4.90 -34.60 25.82
N GLY A 384 -4.48 -33.72 24.91
CA GLY A 384 -5.37 -32.86 24.12
C GLY A 384 -5.03 -31.38 24.20
N CYS A 385 -5.87 -30.57 23.58
CA CYS A 385 -5.75 -29.11 23.60
C CYS A 385 -5.98 -28.55 25.02
N PRO A 386 -5.00 -27.82 25.58
CA PRO A 386 -5.09 -27.25 26.93
C PRO A 386 -5.97 -26.00 27.00
N LEU A 387 -6.32 -25.40 25.85
CA LEU A 387 -7.08 -24.16 25.79
C LEU A 387 -8.57 -24.41 26.03
N ILE A 388 -9.13 -23.71 27.02
CA ILE A 388 -10.52 -23.90 27.46
C ILE A 388 -11.45 -22.86 26.81
N GLY A 389 -12.63 -23.33 26.37
CA GLY A 389 -13.70 -22.46 25.89
C GLY A 389 -13.29 -21.62 24.68
N LYS A 390 -13.35 -20.29 24.82
CA LYS A 390 -13.05 -19.31 23.76
C LYS A 390 -11.55 -19.08 23.53
N GLN A 391 -10.69 -19.62 24.38
CA GLN A 391 -9.24 -19.53 24.19
C GLN A 391 -8.78 -20.45 23.04
N CYS A 392 -9.49 -21.56 22.81
CA CYS A 392 -9.20 -22.46 21.70
C CYS A 392 -9.68 -21.83 20.36
N PRO A 393 -8.78 -21.59 19.38
CA PRO A 393 -9.15 -20.98 18.09
C PRO A 393 -10.27 -21.72 17.36
N LEU A 394 -10.30 -23.06 17.45
CA LEU A 394 -11.33 -23.89 16.80
C LEU A 394 -12.72 -23.71 17.45
N LYS A 395 -12.79 -23.63 18.79
CA LYS A 395 -14.05 -23.39 19.50
C LYS A 395 -14.51 -21.94 19.34
N ALA A 396 -13.58 -20.99 19.32
CA ALA A 396 -13.87 -19.59 19.08
C ALA A 396 -14.49 -19.38 17.70
N ASP A 397 -13.98 -20.07 16.67
CA ASP A 397 -14.54 -19.99 15.32
C ASP A 397 -15.94 -20.62 15.21
N LYS A 398 -16.19 -21.74 15.92
CA LYS A 398 -17.50 -22.41 15.97
C LYS A 398 -18.56 -21.71 16.85
N LEU A 399 -18.28 -20.52 17.39
CA LEU A 399 -19.28 -19.78 18.20
C LEU A 399 -20.53 -19.43 17.39
N LEU A 400 -20.37 -19.18 16.09
CA LEU A 400 -21.45 -18.97 15.15
C LEU A 400 -21.37 -20.03 14.06
N ASP A 401 -22.44 -20.80 13.94
CA ASP A 401 -22.52 -21.89 12.99
C ASP A 401 -23.09 -21.40 11.66
N TYR A 402 -22.20 -21.14 10.71
CA TYR A 402 -22.54 -20.72 9.35
C TYR A 402 -22.85 -21.90 8.40
N SER A 403 -23.09 -23.11 8.92
CA SER A 403 -23.44 -24.27 8.09
C SER A 403 -24.91 -24.26 7.62
N LEU A 404 -25.78 -23.52 8.30
CA LEU A 404 -27.19 -23.40 7.95
C LEU A 404 -27.39 -22.48 6.73
N ASP A 405 -28.55 -22.57 6.09
CA ASP A 405 -28.93 -21.66 5.01
C ASP A 405 -30.23 -20.94 5.35
N TYR A 406 -30.19 -19.61 5.27
CA TYR A 406 -31.34 -18.72 5.45
C TYR A 406 -31.85 -18.17 4.11
N GLY A 407 -31.19 -18.48 2.99
CA GLY A 407 -31.60 -18.12 1.63
C GLY A 407 -31.28 -16.68 1.23
N TYR A 408 -30.46 -15.96 2.00
CA TYR A 408 -29.96 -14.67 1.55
C TYR A 408 -28.96 -14.85 0.40
N PRO A 409 -28.85 -13.89 -0.53
CA PRO A 409 -28.04 -14.05 -1.73
C PRO A 409 -26.55 -14.19 -1.41
N GLU A 410 -25.90 -15.18 -2.01
CA GLU A 410 -24.48 -15.47 -1.81
C GLU A 410 -23.56 -14.57 -2.64
N GLY A 411 -24.06 -14.14 -3.81
CA GLY A 411 -23.32 -13.35 -4.78
C GLY A 411 -23.16 -11.89 -4.36
N ASP A 412 -22.62 -11.11 -5.29
CA ASP A 412 -22.37 -9.67 -5.17
C ASP A 412 -23.66 -8.86 -5.31
N ILE A 413 -24.57 -9.07 -4.37
CA ILE A 413 -25.78 -8.26 -4.20
C ILE A 413 -25.58 -7.39 -2.96
N TYR A 414 -25.52 -6.09 -3.20
CA TYR A 414 -25.21 -5.07 -2.20
C TYR A 414 -26.43 -4.22 -1.87
N GLU A 415 -26.40 -3.61 -0.69
CA GLU A 415 -27.38 -2.61 -0.29
C GLU A 415 -27.29 -1.42 -1.26
N GLN A 416 -28.41 -1.10 -1.90
CA GLN A 416 -28.53 0.16 -2.63
C GLN A 416 -28.60 1.27 -1.59
N VAL A 417 -27.47 1.94 -1.37
CA VAL A 417 -27.49 3.22 -0.66
C VAL A 417 -28.33 4.13 -1.55
N ALA A 418 -29.49 4.56 -1.05
CA ALA A 418 -30.23 5.64 -1.69
C ALA A 418 -29.27 6.83 -1.71
N SER A 419 -28.56 7.01 -2.82
CA SER A 419 -27.76 8.19 -3.07
C SER A 419 -28.76 9.32 -2.94
N ALA A 420 -28.71 10.04 -1.81
CA ALA A 420 -29.44 11.28 -1.63
C ALA A 420 -29.19 12.05 -2.91
N THR A 421 -30.25 12.22 -3.70
CA THR A 421 -30.29 12.79 -5.05
C THR A 421 -29.01 13.54 -5.34
N GLU A 422 -28.15 12.94 -6.17
CA GLU A 422 -26.95 13.57 -6.69
C GLU A 422 -27.41 14.88 -7.38
N THR A 423 -27.39 15.98 -6.63
CA THR A 423 -27.09 17.27 -7.23
C THR A 423 -25.70 17.11 -7.79
N ASP A 424 -25.61 17.02 -9.11
CA ASP A 424 -24.44 16.80 -9.97
C ASP A 424 -23.41 17.94 -9.81
N ASP A 425 -22.88 18.09 -8.59
CA ASP A 425 -22.05 19.22 -8.15
C ASP A 425 -20.79 18.72 -7.41
N THR A 426 -20.28 17.55 -7.82
CA THR A 426 -18.92 17.11 -7.45
C THR A 426 -18.05 16.92 -8.68
N SER A 427 -18.11 17.88 -9.60
CA SER A 427 -16.88 18.23 -10.30
C SER A 427 -15.97 18.92 -9.29
N VAL A 428 -14.94 18.23 -8.82
CA VAL A 428 -13.72 18.92 -8.38
C VAL A 428 -13.21 19.63 -9.64
N VAL A 429 -13.67 20.86 -9.84
CA VAL A 429 -13.22 21.67 -10.94
C VAL A 429 -11.79 22.05 -10.58
N ASP A 430 -10.83 21.59 -11.39
CA ASP A 430 -9.46 22.05 -11.28
C ASP A 430 -9.48 23.59 -11.28
N PRO A 431 -9.03 24.26 -10.20
CA PRO A 431 -9.16 25.71 -10.08
C PRO A 431 -8.50 26.45 -11.25
N LYS A 432 -7.47 25.86 -11.87
CA LYS A 432 -6.85 26.41 -13.09
C LYS A 432 -7.74 26.31 -14.32
N LYS A 433 -8.56 25.26 -14.40
CA LYS A 433 -9.51 25.09 -15.51
C LYS A 433 -10.68 26.07 -15.37
N GLU A 434 -11.14 26.35 -14.15
CA GLU A 434 -12.21 27.31 -13.92
C GLU A 434 -11.76 28.74 -14.19
N GLU A 435 -10.58 29.13 -13.71
CA GLU A 435 -9.99 30.44 -14.02
C GLU A 435 -9.82 30.66 -15.54
N ALA A 436 -9.37 29.63 -16.27
CA ALA A 436 -9.28 29.68 -17.73
C ALA A 436 -10.65 29.77 -18.42
N ARG A 437 -11.69 29.17 -17.81
CA ARG A 437 -13.07 29.22 -18.32
C ARG A 437 -13.67 30.61 -18.13
N GLU A 438 -13.51 31.19 -16.95
CA GLU A 438 -13.96 32.54 -16.62
C GLU A 438 -13.29 33.59 -17.50
N LYS A 439 -11.96 33.49 -17.69
CA LYS A 439 -11.24 34.41 -18.58
C LYS A 439 -11.75 34.36 -20.02
N ARG A 440 -11.98 33.16 -20.57
CA ARG A 440 -12.58 33.01 -21.91
C ARG A 440 -14.01 33.53 -21.97
N ALA A 441 -14.80 33.34 -20.92
CA ALA A 441 -16.16 33.86 -20.86
C ALA A 441 -16.16 35.40 -20.86
N ALA A 442 -15.25 36.02 -20.11
CA ALA A 442 -15.08 37.47 -20.08
C ALA A 442 -14.63 38.03 -21.45
N GLU A 443 -13.60 37.45 -22.06
CA GLU A 443 -13.12 37.84 -23.39
C GLU A 443 -14.22 37.73 -24.46
N ARG A 444 -15.01 36.65 -24.43
CA ARG A 444 -16.14 36.47 -25.36
C ARG A 444 -17.26 37.46 -25.12
N SER A 445 -17.61 37.74 -23.87
CA SER A 445 -18.64 38.73 -23.52
C SER A 445 -18.25 40.11 -24.06
N GLU A 446 -16.98 40.48 -23.96
CA GLU A 446 -16.47 41.74 -24.49
C GLU A 446 -16.53 41.81 -26.02
N ILE A 447 -16.11 40.75 -26.72
CA ILE A 447 -16.18 40.66 -28.19
C ILE A 447 -17.63 40.74 -28.67
N LEU A 448 -18.55 40.01 -28.04
CA LEU A 448 -19.97 40.01 -28.40
C LEU A 448 -20.62 41.35 -28.11
N SER A 449 -20.27 42.01 -27.01
CA SER A 449 -20.73 43.37 -26.69
C SER A 449 -20.30 44.37 -27.77
N ARG A 450 -19.03 44.30 -28.21
CA ARG A 450 -18.52 45.13 -29.32
C ARG A 450 -19.22 44.81 -30.65
N HIS A 451 -19.45 43.54 -30.95
CA HIS A 451 -20.06 43.10 -32.21
C HIS A 451 -21.54 43.53 -32.34
N TYR A 452 -22.33 43.40 -31.27
CA TYR A 452 -23.76 43.71 -31.30
C TYR A 452 -24.11 45.19 -31.04
N GLN A 453 -23.12 46.04 -30.78
CA GLN A 453 -23.22 47.52 -30.74
C GLN A 453 -24.47 48.04 -30.02
N GLY A 454 -24.68 47.63 -28.76
CA GLY A 454 -25.80 48.11 -27.94
C GLY A 454 -27.11 47.32 -28.09
N LYS A 455 -27.16 46.28 -28.93
CA LYS A 455 -28.31 45.33 -28.97
C LYS A 455 -28.16 44.29 -27.87
N ALA A 456 -28.34 44.71 -26.62
CA ALA A 456 -28.11 43.91 -25.42
C ALA A 456 -28.79 42.53 -25.44
N LEU A 457 -30.05 42.46 -25.92
CA LEU A 457 -30.78 41.19 -26.02
C LEU A 457 -30.09 40.18 -26.97
N LYS A 458 -29.56 40.65 -28.11
CA LYS A 458 -28.88 39.78 -29.08
C LYS A 458 -27.51 39.34 -28.56
N ALA A 459 -26.81 40.23 -27.85
CA ALA A 459 -25.54 39.89 -27.18
C ALA A 459 -25.76 38.84 -26.08
N ALA A 460 -26.80 38.99 -25.25
CA ALA A 460 -27.12 38.03 -24.19
C ALA A 460 -27.49 36.65 -24.76
N LEU A 461 -28.34 36.59 -25.81
CA LEU A 461 -28.67 35.33 -26.47
C LEU A 461 -27.44 34.64 -27.07
N ALA A 462 -26.51 35.41 -27.66
CA ALA A 462 -25.27 34.88 -28.19
C ALA A 462 -24.34 34.34 -27.08
N VAL A 463 -24.26 35.03 -25.94
CA VAL A 463 -23.50 34.55 -24.77
C VAL A 463 -24.07 33.22 -24.26
N CYS A 464 -25.39 33.10 -24.12
CA CYS A 464 -26.04 31.85 -23.71
C CYS A 464 -25.74 30.71 -24.70
N ALA A 465 -25.86 30.97 -26.01
CA ALA A 465 -25.55 29.97 -27.04
C ALA A 465 -24.08 29.52 -26.99
N CYS A 466 -23.13 30.44 -26.73
CA CYS A 466 -21.73 30.10 -26.55
C CYS A 466 -21.49 29.25 -25.29
N GLN A 467 -22.18 29.54 -24.18
CA GLN A 467 -22.11 28.74 -22.95
C GLN A 467 -22.64 27.32 -23.19
N GLU A 468 -23.78 27.17 -23.85
CA GLU A 468 -24.36 25.87 -24.19
C GLU A 468 -23.41 25.04 -25.08
N MET A 469 -22.72 25.70 -26.02
CA MET A 469 -21.71 25.07 -26.87
C MET A 469 -20.48 24.62 -26.07
N ASP A 470 -19.97 25.45 -25.16
CA ASP A 470 -18.85 25.07 -24.28
C ASP A 470 -19.21 23.85 -23.42
N ASP A 471 -20.42 23.84 -22.84
CA ASP A 471 -20.91 22.72 -22.05
C ASP A 471 -21.07 21.44 -22.90
N ALA A 472 -21.52 21.58 -24.14
CA ALA A 472 -21.60 20.46 -25.07
C ALA A 472 -20.21 19.90 -25.42
N ILE A 473 -19.22 20.76 -25.62
CA ILE A 473 -17.83 20.37 -25.87
C ILE A 473 -17.23 19.66 -24.64
N ASP A 474 -17.47 20.16 -23.43
CA ASP A 474 -16.99 19.51 -22.20
C ASP A 474 -17.68 18.15 -21.98
N ARG A 475 -18.98 18.03 -22.25
CA ARG A 475 -19.69 16.73 -22.23
C ARG A 475 -19.11 15.75 -23.25
N LEU A 476 -18.80 16.21 -24.47
CA LEU A 476 -18.19 15.38 -25.50
C LEU A 476 -16.79 14.92 -25.08
N ALA A 477 -15.97 15.81 -24.55
CA ALA A 477 -14.63 15.48 -24.06
C ALA A 477 -14.67 14.47 -22.90
N LYS A 478 -15.59 14.65 -21.94
CA LYS A 478 -15.81 13.67 -20.84
C LYS A 478 -16.27 12.31 -21.37
N ARG A 479 -17.10 12.26 -22.41
CA ARG A 479 -17.55 11.01 -23.05
C ARG A 479 -16.41 10.33 -23.81
N GLN A 480 -15.59 11.09 -24.55
CA GLN A 480 -14.42 10.58 -25.25
C GLN A 480 -13.37 10.03 -24.27
N ALA A 481 -13.06 10.77 -23.19
CA ALA A 481 -12.13 10.30 -22.17
C ALA A 481 -12.61 8.99 -21.51
N ARG A 482 -13.92 8.89 -21.20
CA ARG A 482 -14.51 7.63 -20.71
C ARG A 482 -14.44 6.52 -21.75
N TRP A 483 -14.71 6.80 -23.02
CA TRP A 483 -14.63 5.82 -24.09
C TRP A 483 -13.20 5.29 -24.25
N VAL A 484 -12.20 6.16 -24.32
CA VAL A 484 -10.77 5.77 -24.38
C VAL A 484 -10.39 4.94 -23.16
N LYS A 485 -10.75 5.41 -21.95
CA LYS A 485 -10.49 4.67 -20.71
C LYS A 485 -11.12 3.27 -20.74
N ASN A 486 -12.37 3.16 -21.21
CA ASN A 486 -13.06 1.89 -21.31
C ASN A 486 -12.48 0.98 -22.40
N GLN A 487 -12.00 1.51 -23.53
CA GLN A 487 -11.35 0.71 -24.56
C GLN A 487 -9.99 0.18 -24.10
N VAL A 488 -9.19 1.02 -23.43
CA VAL A 488 -7.86 0.64 -22.93
C VAL A 488 -7.93 -0.31 -21.73
N ILE A 489 -8.93 -0.17 -20.86
CA ILE A 489 -9.04 -1.00 -19.64
C ILE A 489 -9.81 -2.31 -19.88
N ASN A 490 -10.88 -2.31 -20.69
CA ASN A 490 -11.75 -3.49 -20.82
C ASN A 490 -11.36 -4.42 -21.96
N GLN A 491 -10.46 -4.02 -22.85
CA GLN A 491 -9.79 -4.97 -23.73
C GLN A 491 -8.46 -5.33 -23.07
N HIS A 492 -8.30 -6.58 -22.62
CA HIS A 492 -7.03 -7.14 -22.09
C HIS A 492 -5.94 -7.18 -23.18
N TYR A 493 -5.56 -6.02 -23.73
CA TYR A 493 -4.38 -5.88 -24.56
C TYR A 493 -3.26 -5.33 -23.69
N ASP A 494 -2.15 -6.06 -23.63
CA ASP A 494 -0.87 -5.50 -23.21
C ASP A 494 -0.51 -4.41 -24.23
N VAL A 495 -0.89 -3.17 -23.91
CA VAL A 495 -0.61 -2.00 -24.76
C VAL A 495 0.89 -1.87 -24.85
N THR A 496 1.43 -2.08 -26.05
CA THR A 496 2.86 -1.96 -26.31
C THR A 496 3.27 -0.49 -26.27
N GLY A 497 4.55 -0.20 -25.99
CA GLY A 497 5.04 1.18 -25.86
C GLY A 497 4.95 2.03 -27.14
N ASP A 498 4.62 1.43 -28.29
CA ASP A 498 4.38 2.13 -29.55
C ASP A 498 2.93 2.60 -29.69
N GLU A 499 1.95 1.81 -29.21
CA GLU A 499 0.53 2.18 -29.20
C GLU A 499 0.25 3.33 -28.21
N TRP A 500 0.99 3.39 -27.10
CA TRP A 500 0.94 4.55 -26.19
C TRP A 500 1.39 5.84 -26.86
N ARG A 501 2.44 5.80 -27.69
CA ARG A 501 2.91 6.95 -28.46
C ARG A 501 1.90 7.39 -29.51
N GLU A 502 1.17 6.44 -30.10
CA GLU A 502 0.10 6.74 -31.06
C GLU A 502 -1.12 7.39 -30.38
N ILE A 503 -1.48 6.93 -29.17
CA ILE A 503 -2.52 7.58 -28.34
C ILE A 503 -2.11 9.01 -27.95
N GLU A 504 -0.85 9.23 -27.54
CA GLU A 504 -0.33 10.56 -27.25
C GLU A 504 -0.33 11.47 -28.48
N ALA A 505 0.05 10.94 -29.65
CA ALA A 505 -0.01 11.67 -30.91
C ALA A 505 -1.45 12.05 -31.30
N CYS A 506 -2.42 11.16 -31.11
CA CYS A 506 -3.83 11.46 -31.32
C CYS A 506 -4.35 12.53 -30.34
N GLN A 507 -3.95 12.48 -29.07
CA GLN A 507 -4.31 13.51 -28.09
C GLN A 507 -3.69 14.88 -28.43
N ALA A 508 -2.46 14.91 -28.93
CA ALA A 508 -1.81 16.12 -29.42
C ALA A 508 -2.54 16.70 -30.64
N ALA A 509 -2.85 15.86 -31.64
CA ALA A 509 -3.59 16.30 -32.83
C ALA A 509 -4.99 16.85 -32.50
N LEU A 510 -5.69 16.25 -31.53
CA LEU A 510 -6.99 16.76 -31.05
C LEU A 510 -6.86 18.10 -30.33
N LYS A 511 -5.76 18.32 -29.59
CA LYS A 511 -5.45 19.61 -28.97
C LYS A 511 -5.22 20.70 -30.01
N ASP A 512 -4.56 20.37 -31.11
CA ASP A 512 -4.32 21.30 -32.21
C ASP A 512 -5.60 21.63 -32.99
N ILE A 513 -6.44 20.64 -33.28
CA ILE A 513 -7.78 20.87 -33.87
C ILE A 513 -8.61 21.79 -32.96
N ARG A 514 -8.56 21.59 -31.64
CA ARG A 514 -9.24 22.45 -30.67
C ARG A 514 -8.72 23.89 -30.72
N GLN A 515 -7.41 24.09 -30.83
CA GLN A 515 -6.83 25.43 -30.98
C GLN A 515 -7.20 26.08 -32.32
N PHE A 516 -7.36 25.29 -33.37
CA PHE A 516 -7.79 25.78 -34.68
C PHE A 516 -9.26 26.19 -34.69
N VAL A 517 -10.15 25.42 -34.06
CA VAL A 517 -11.59 25.74 -33.97
C VAL A 517 -11.89 26.90 -33.00
N CYS A 518 -11.01 27.14 -32.02
CA CYS A 518 -11.15 28.26 -31.09
C CYS A 518 -10.52 29.58 -31.59
N LYS A 519 -9.79 29.55 -32.72
CA LYS A 519 -9.35 30.75 -33.45
C LYS A 519 -10.37 31.08 -34.52
#